data_AF-A0A7Y0BEB1-F1
#
_entry.id   AF-A0A7Y0BEB1-F1
#
_cell.length_a   1.000
_cell.length_b   1.000
_cell.length_c   1.000
_cell.angle_alpha   90.00
_cell.angle_beta   90.00
_cell.angle_gamma   90.00
#
_symmetry.space_group_name_H-M   'P 1'
#
loop_
_entity.id
_entity.type
_entity.pdbx_description
1 polymer ?
#
loop_
_entity_poly.entity_id
_entity_poly.type
_entity_poly.pdbx_seq_one_letter_code
_entity_poly.pdbx_strand_id
1 'polypeptide(L)'
;MTFKTAATMLVLCLVFQVQADTLLGKVINVADGDTITILDDTNTQHKIRLTGIDAPEKRQAFGDVSKQSLVKQVAGQSVAVEWVKSVAINSSRKRH
;
A
#
# COMPACT_ATOMS: atom_id res chain seq x y z
N MET A 1 46.20 -11.86 -7.75
CA MET A 1 45.23 -10.79 -8.12
C MET A 1 43.76 -11.21 -8.00
N THR A 2 43.44 -12.50 -7.80
CA THR A 2 42.08 -13.05 -7.73
C THR A 2 41.34 -12.86 -6.39
N PHE A 3 42.06 -12.78 -5.27
CA PHE A 3 41.45 -12.58 -3.95
C PHE A 3 40.80 -11.21 -3.79
N LYS A 4 41.38 -10.18 -4.41
CA LYS A 4 40.88 -8.81 -4.33
C LYS A 4 39.57 -8.65 -5.11
N THR A 5 39.46 -9.29 -6.27
CA THR A 5 38.25 -9.30 -7.11
C THR A 5 37.12 -10.11 -6.47
N ALA A 6 37.43 -11.24 -5.81
CA ALA A 6 36.43 -11.99 -5.05
C ALA A 6 35.88 -11.19 -3.86
N ALA A 7 36.75 -10.45 -3.16
CA ALA A 7 36.34 -9.56 -2.07
C ALA A 7 35.47 -8.40 -2.56
N THR A 8 35.79 -7.75 -3.70
CA THR A 8 34.92 -6.71 -4.27
C THR A 8 33.57 -7.25 -4.75
N MET A 9 33.52 -8.47 -5.29
CA MET A 9 32.27 -9.09 -5.73
C MET A 9 31.36 -9.46 -4.55
N LEU A 10 31.94 -9.93 -3.45
CA LEU A 10 31.22 -10.24 -2.20
C LEU A 10 30.64 -8.98 -1.54
N VAL A 11 31.41 -7.88 -1.52
CA VAL A 11 30.95 -6.59 -0.98
C VAL A 11 29.81 -6.00 -1.82
N LEU A 12 29.82 -6.20 -3.14
CA LEU A 12 28.75 -5.76 -4.04
C LEU A 12 27.44 -6.55 -3.85
N CYS A 13 27.50 -7.82 -3.41
CA CYS A 13 26.30 -8.62 -3.13
C CYS A 13 25.56 -8.19 -1.85
N LEU A 14 26.26 -7.63 -0.86
CA LEU A 14 25.68 -7.26 0.43
C LEU A 14 24.79 -6.01 0.39
N VAL A 15 24.89 -5.19 -0.67
CA VAL A 15 24.14 -3.92 -0.78
C VAL A 15 22.74 -4.06 -1.42
N PHE A 16 22.32 -5.26 -1.84
CA PHE A 16 21.08 -5.48 -2.60
C PHE A 16 19.87 -5.97 -1.79
N GLN A 17 19.84 -5.78 -0.47
CA GLN A 17 18.67 -6.14 0.34
C GLN A 17 17.59 -5.05 0.23
N VAL A 18 16.86 -5.00 -0.90
CA VAL A 18 15.59 -4.27 -0.98
C VAL A 18 14.49 -5.18 -0.44
N GLN A 19 13.91 -4.82 0.70
CA GLN A 19 12.71 -5.46 1.21
C GLN A 19 11.51 -4.57 0.90
N ALA A 20 10.58 -5.09 0.09
CA ALA A 20 9.26 -4.50 -0.05
C ALA A 20 8.41 -4.94 1.13
N ASP A 21 8.01 -3.98 1.97
CA ASP A 21 7.23 -4.29 3.17
C ASP A 21 5.77 -4.55 2.75
N THR A 22 5.28 -5.76 3.00
CA THR A 22 3.91 -6.15 2.66
C THR A 22 3.04 -6.05 3.90
N LEU A 23 2.01 -5.23 3.85
CA LEU A 23 1.08 -5.06 4.97
C LEU A 23 -0.03 -6.12 4.86
N LEU A 24 -0.11 -7.01 5.84
CA LEU A 24 -1.16 -8.02 5.94
C LEU A 24 -2.28 -7.56 6.85
N GLY A 25 -3.53 -7.83 6.47
CA GLY A 25 -4.66 -7.53 7.34
C GLY A 25 -6.00 -8.01 6.81
N LYS A 26 -7.01 -8.03 7.68
CA LYS A 26 -8.39 -8.37 7.33
C LYS A 26 -9.17 -7.12 6.95
N VAL A 27 -9.89 -7.14 5.84
CA VAL A 27 -10.78 -6.05 5.45
C VAL A 27 -11.95 -5.96 6.41
N ILE A 28 -12.02 -4.87 7.18
CA ILE A 28 -13.08 -4.61 8.15
C ILE A 28 -14.09 -3.56 7.68
N ASN A 29 -13.74 -2.74 6.68
CA ASN A 29 -14.62 -1.72 6.13
C ASN A 29 -14.25 -1.40 4.67
N VAL A 30 -15.24 -0.97 3.90
CA VAL A 30 -15.08 -0.40 2.55
C VAL A 30 -15.72 0.97 2.56
N ALA A 31 -14.92 2.02 2.36
CA ALA A 31 -15.40 3.39 2.37
C ALA A 31 -16.16 3.69 1.07
N ASP A 32 -15.48 3.46 -0.06
CA ASP A 32 -15.83 3.87 -1.43
C ASP A 32 -15.32 2.79 -2.42
N GLY A 33 -15.48 2.98 -3.73
CA GLY A 33 -15.10 1.97 -4.73
C GLY A 33 -13.60 1.73 -4.93
N ASP A 34 -12.74 2.49 -4.27
CA ASP A 34 -11.27 2.38 -4.33
C ASP A 34 -10.59 2.39 -2.95
N THR A 35 -11.37 2.44 -1.86
CA THR A 35 -10.84 2.72 -0.53
C THR A 35 -11.35 1.72 0.50
N ILE A 36 -10.43 1.04 1.17
CA ILE A 36 -10.71 0.02 2.19
C ILE A 36 -10.04 0.35 3.53
N THR A 37 -10.54 -0.26 4.60
CA THR A 37 -9.84 -0.30 5.89
C THR A 37 -9.56 -1.75 6.24
N ILE A 38 -8.31 -2.04 6.56
CA ILE A 38 -7.87 -3.34 7.05
C ILE A 38 -7.50 -3.26 8.54
N LEU A 39 -7.62 -4.38 9.23
CA LEU A 39 -7.13 -4.60 10.59
C LEU A 39 -5.98 -5.60 10.53
N ASP A 40 -4.79 -5.19 10.99
CA ASP A 40 -3.62 -6.08 11.05
C ASP A 40 -3.64 -6.98 12.30
N ASP A 41 -2.61 -7.80 12.46
CA ASP A 41 -2.44 -8.71 13.60
C ASP A 41 -2.18 -7.99 14.93
N THR A 42 -1.68 -6.76 14.88
CA THR A 42 -1.51 -5.87 16.04
C THR A 42 -2.80 -5.15 16.45
N ASN A 43 -3.92 -5.41 15.77
CA ASN A 43 -5.18 -4.67 15.88
C ASN A 43 -5.07 -3.19 15.48
N THR A 44 -4.09 -2.84 14.63
CA THR A 44 -3.98 -1.51 14.06
C THR A 44 -4.82 -1.43 12.78
N GLN A 45 -5.59 -0.35 12.66
CA GLN A 45 -6.40 -0.09 11.48
C GLN A 45 -5.62 0.73 10.45
N HIS A 46 -5.60 0.25 9.21
CA HIS A 46 -4.95 0.93 8.09
C HIS A 46 -5.97 1.28 7.03
N LYS A 47 -6.08 2.56 6.68
CA LYS A 47 -6.91 3.04 5.57
C LYS A 47 -6.09 3.03 4.28
N ILE A 48 -6.49 2.23 3.31
CA ILE A 48 -5.79 2.00 2.06
C ILE A 48 -6.63 2.54 0.91
N ARG A 49 -6.02 3.37 0.06
CA ARG A 49 -6.58 3.79 -1.23
C ARG A 49 -5.85 3.07 -2.34
N LEU A 50 -6.60 2.39 -3.20
CA LEU A 50 -6.07 1.63 -4.32
C LEU A 50 -5.46 2.60 -5.34
N THR A 51 -4.21 2.33 -5.73
CA THR A 51 -3.49 3.18 -6.68
C THR A 51 -3.91 2.85 -8.12
N GLY A 52 -3.99 3.87 -8.98
CA GLY A 52 -4.26 3.69 -10.41
C GLY A 52 -5.75 3.58 -10.78
N ILE A 53 -6.64 3.66 -9.79
CA ILE A 53 -8.09 3.74 -10.00
C ILE A 53 -8.65 4.94 -9.25
N ASP A 54 -9.70 5.56 -9.80
CA ASP A 54 -10.48 6.59 -9.14
C ASP A 54 -11.95 6.21 -9.22
N ALA A 55 -12.55 5.93 -8.08
CA ALA A 55 -13.93 5.49 -7.99
C ALA A 55 -14.83 6.68 -7.60
N PRO A 56 -16.10 6.68 -8.04
CA PRO A 56 -17.04 7.68 -7.58
C PRO A 56 -17.21 7.62 -6.07
N GLU A 57 -17.09 8.77 -5.40
CA GLU A 57 -17.35 8.85 -3.97
C GLU A 57 -18.84 8.62 -3.67
N LYS A 58 -19.16 8.29 -2.42
CA LYS A 58 -20.56 8.00 -1.99
C LYS A 58 -21.62 9.00 -2.47
N ARG A 59 -21.29 10.30 -2.57
CA ARG A 59 -22.25 11.37 -2.97
C ARG A 59 -22.34 11.58 -4.49
N GLN A 60 -21.47 10.96 -5.26
CA GLN A 60 -21.44 11.08 -6.71
C GLN A 60 -22.38 10.05 -7.33
N ALA A 61 -22.78 10.29 -8.58
CA ALA A 61 -23.54 9.30 -9.34
C ALA A 61 -22.77 7.98 -9.37
N PHE A 62 -23.48 6.86 -9.13
CA PHE A 62 -22.92 5.51 -9.08
C PHE A 62 -21.96 5.20 -7.92
N GLY A 63 -21.78 6.10 -6.94
CA GLY A 63 -20.92 5.87 -5.78
C GLY A 63 -21.28 4.62 -4.98
N ASP A 64 -22.57 4.44 -4.68
CA ASP A 64 -23.05 3.25 -3.95
C ASP A 64 -22.85 1.95 -4.74
N VAL A 65 -23.05 1.99 -6.06
CA VAL A 65 -22.85 0.82 -6.93
C VAL A 65 -21.37 0.42 -6.96
N SER A 66 -20.48 1.40 -7.11
CA SER A 66 -19.03 1.19 -7.10
C SER A 66 -18.57 0.58 -5.77
N LYS A 67 -19.02 1.16 -4.65
CA LYS A 67 -18.76 0.62 -3.31
C LYS A 67 -19.25 -0.82 -3.16
N GLN A 68 -20.50 -1.12 -3.55
CA GLN A 68 -21.06 -2.46 -3.41
C GLN A 68 -20.28 -3.50 -4.22
N SER A 69 -19.78 -3.13 -5.39
CA SER A 69 -18.92 -4.00 -6.21
C SER A 69 -17.64 -4.38 -5.46
N LEU A 70 -16.98 -3.41 -4.82
CA LEU A 70 -15.78 -3.67 -4.04
C LEU A 70 -16.09 -4.49 -2.77
N VAL A 71 -17.17 -4.15 -2.04
CA VAL A 71 -17.62 -4.91 -0.85
C VAL A 71 -17.78 -6.39 -1.16
N LYS A 72 -18.47 -6.74 -2.26
CA LYS A 72 -18.69 -8.13 -2.66
C LYS A 72 -17.39 -8.88 -2.92
N GLN A 73 -16.34 -8.17 -3.32
CA GLN A 73 -15.05 -8.79 -3.67
C GLN A 73 -14.15 -8.99 -2.46
N VAL A 74 -14.15 -8.08 -1.47
CA VAL A 74 -13.09 -8.04 -0.46
C VAL A 74 -13.57 -8.05 1.01
N ALA A 75 -14.86 -7.84 1.29
CA ALA A 75 -15.33 -7.71 2.66
C ALA A 75 -15.03 -8.97 3.50
N GLY A 76 -14.36 -8.79 4.64
CA GLY A 76 -13.99 -9.88 5.55
C GLY A 76 -12.84 -10.76 5.08
N GLN A 77 -12.25 -10.50 3.91
CA GLN A 77 -11.10 -11.26 3.40
C GLN A 77 -9.80 -10.79 4.05
N SER A 78 -8.85 -11.72 4.21
CA SER A 78 -7.46 -11.40 4.54
C SER A 78 -6.72 -11.03 3.26
N VAL A 79 -6.09 -9.87 3.25
CA VAL A 79 -5.42 -9.30 2.08
C VAL A 79 -3.97 -8.96 2.38
N ALA A 80 -3.15 -8.99 1.34
CA ALA A 80 -1.79 -8.46 1.34
C ALA A 80 -1.78 -7.14 0.57
N VAL A 81 -1.29 -6.09 1.21
CA VAL A 81 -1.21 -4.74 0.65
C VAL A 81 0.25 -4.41 0.40
N GLU A 82 0.60 -4.35 -0.88
CA GLU A 82 1.86 -3.77 -1.32
C GLU A 82 1.72 -2.25 -1.33
N TRP A 83 2.64 -1.57 -0.65
CA TRP A 83 2.61 -0.12 -0.56
C TRP A 83 4.02 0.46 -0.71
N VAL A 84 4.07 1.68 -1.25
CA VAL A 84 5.29 2.47 -1.31
C VAL A 84 5.07 3.72 -0.50
N LYS A 85 5.91 3.96 0.50
CA LYS A 85 5.90 5.24 1.20
C LYS A 85 6.30 6.32 0.22
N SER A 86 5.36 7.20 -0.11
CA SER A 86 5.72 8.45 -0.76
C SER A 86 6.52 9.28 0.24
N VAL A 87 7.85 9.25 0.11
CA VAL A 87 8.72 10.17 0.85
C VAL A 87 8.32 11.55 0.36
N ALA A 88 7.75 12.36 1.25
CA ALA A 88 7.38 13.73 0.95
C ALA A 88 8.66 14.54 0.61
N ILE A 89 9.05 14.51 -0.66
CA ILE A 89 9.96 15.47 -1.25
C ILE A 89 9.21 16.81 -1.32
N ASN A 90 9.45 17.67 -0.32
CA ASN A 90 8.96 19.05 -0.19
C ASN A 90 7.45 19.25 0.05
N SER A 91 7.05 19.34 1.33
CA SER A 91 5.84 20.08 1.74
C SER A 91 6.12 21.31 2.62
N SER A 92 7.39 21.75 2.77
CA SER A 92 7.78 22.95 3.54
C SER A 92 7.90 24.25 2.71
N ARG A 93 7.16 24.37 1.60
CA ARG A 93 7.07 25.61 0.82
C ARG A 93 5.63 25.95 0.43
N LYS A 94 4.76 26.09 1.43
CA LYS A 94 3.56 26.94 1.32
C LYS A 94 3.10 27.38 2.71
N ARG A 95 3.94 28.19 3.35
CA ARG A 95 3.47 29.26 4.24
C ARG A 95 4.04 30.55 3.69
N HIS A 96 3.24 31.26 2.90
CA HIS A 96 3.12 32.71 2.85
C HIS A 96 1.79 33.00 2.14
#